data_AF-A0A1S2VRR5-F1
#
_entry.id   AF-A0A1S2VRR5-F1
#
_cell.length_a   1.000
_cell.length_b   1.000
_cell.length_c   1.000
_cell.angle_alpha   90.00
_cell.angle_beta   90.00
_cell.angle_gamma   90.00
#
_symmetry.space_group_name_H-M   'P 1'
#
loop_
_entity.id
_entity.type
_entity.pdbx_description
1 polymer ?
#
loop_
_entity_poly.entity_id
_entity_poly.type
_entity_poly.pdbx_seq_one_letter_code
_entity_poly.pdbx_strand_id
1 'polypeptide(L)'
;MNEQERQEQIIRQKAKIRSLERQSAKPSELEQARAFLTALTTRKAEPDAPVQNVVPEKKQAQLPLEQLPKQVQEHIEQLTGARNQIHAEKAKLCNSLHTYPDSVNCKQVVKEILAYRQKWKLLQDDIRLTMQLGVIPVVGPEKAEPGTDITKLTADPEKLRYKIQCLQSNIRKAEKRRAQAKEELTKRRNELAIAKWTAEISQLKTRLATL
;
A
#
# COMPACT_ATOMS: atom_id res chain seq x y z
N MET A 1 26.61 5.92 12.62
CA MET A 1 25.16 5.91 12.90
C MET A 1 24.52 5.02 11.88
N ASN A 2 23.85 3.95 12.33
CA ASN A 2 23.22 3.00 11.41
C ASN A 2 21.99 3.64 10.72
N GLU A 3 21.63 3.21 9.51
CA GLU A 3 20.54 3.83 8.73
C GLU A 3 19.19 3.69 9.45
N GLN A 4 18.99 2.61 10.21
CA GLN A 4 17.81 2.44 11.07
C GLN A 4 17.78 3.45 12.23
N GLU A 5 18.89 3.66 12.93
CA GLU A 5 19.00 4.64 14.01
C GLU A 5 18.77 6.07 13.51
N ARG A 6 19.26 6.38 12.30
CA ARG A 6 19.01 7.64 11.62
C ARG A 6 17.53 7.86 11.32
N GLN A 7 16.85 6.84 10.80
CA GLN A 7 15.41 6.93 10.53
C GLN A 7 14.60 7.10 11.81
N GLU A 8 14.96 6.41 12.90
CA GLU A 8 14.33 6.61 14.20
C GLU A 8 14.55 8.03 14.75
N GLN A 9 15.76 8.59 14.59
CA GLN A 9 16.04 9.96 14.98
C GLN A 9 15.25 10.98 14.16
N ILE A 10 15.10 10.76 12.84
CA ILE A 10 14.25 11.61 11.98
C ILE A 10 12.78 11.56 12.44
N ILE A 11 12.27 10.37 12.78
CA ILE A 11 10.89 10.21 13.26
C ILE A 11 10.69 10.96 14.59
N ARG A 12 11.64 10.82 15.53
CA ARG A 12 11.62 11.52 16.83
C ARG A 12 11.67 13.04 16.67
N GLN A 13 12.52 13.55 15.78
CA GLN A 13 12.64 15.00 15.53
C GLN A 13 11.40 15.58 14.84
N LYS A 14 10.79 14.86 13.89
CA LYS A 14 9.49 15.25 13.31
C LYS A 14 8.38 15.29 14.35
N ALA A 15 8.38 14.36 15.30
CA ALA A 15 7.41 14.37 16.41
C ALA A 15 7.64 15.57 17.35
N LYS A 16 8.90 15.92 17.63
CA LYS A 16 9.26 17.08 18.47
C LYS A 16 8.81 18.41 17.83
N ILE A 17 9.03 18.60 16.52
CA ILE A 17 8.56 19.79 15.80
C ILE A 17 7.02 19.91 15.89
N ARG A 18 6.28 18.83 15.65
CA ARG A 18 4.81 18.83 15.76
C ARG A 18 4.32 19.15 17.18
N SER A 19 5.07 18.77 18.21
CA SER A 19 4.74 19.11 19.60
C SER A 19 4.98 20.59 19.87
N LEU A 20 6.11 21.14 19.42
CA LEU A 20 6.46 22.56 19.60
C LEU A 20 5.52 23.49 18.82
N GLU A 21 5.10 23.09 17.62
CA GLU A 21 4.10 23.81 16.81
C GLU A 21 2.73 23.85 17.49
N ARG A 22 2.34 22.78 18.21
CA ARG A 22 1.08 22.73 18.99
C ARG A 22 1.13 23.55 20.27
N GLN A 23 2.30 23.63 20.90
CA GLN A 23 2.49 24.34 22.17
C GLN A 23 2.77 25.84 21.97
N SER A 24 2.72 26.35 20.74
CA SER A 24 3.09 27.74 20.42
C SER A 24 4.46 28.12 21.00
N ALA A 25 5.41 27.19 20.92
CA ALA A 25 6.75 27.35 21.47
C ALA A 25 7.50 28.48 20.77
N LYS A 26 8.55 28.99 21.43
CA LYS A 26 9.32 30.14 20.93
C LYS A 26 9.86 29.87 19.52
N PRO A 27 9.81 30.86 18.60
CA PRO A 27 10.27 30.70 17.22
C PRO A 27 11.71 30.15 17.11
N SER A 28 12.59 30.54 18.03
CA SER A 28 13.98 30.08 18.11
C SER A 28 14.13 28.57 18.32
N GLU A 29 13.21 27.94 19.07
CA GLU A 29 13.26 26.50 19.35
C GLU A 29 12.76 25.68 18.15
N LEU A 30 11.80 26.23 17.40
CA LEU A 30 11.32 25.64 16.15
C LEU A 30 12.38 25.71 15.05
N GLU A 31 13.09 26.82 14.94
CA GLU A 31 14.20 26.97 14.00
C GLU A 31 15.35 26.01 14.30
N GLN A 32 15.74 25.87 15.57
CA GLN A 32 16.76 24.89 15.98
C GLN A 32 16.33 23.45 15.67
N ALA A 33 15.08 23.09 15.94
CA ALA A 33 14.57 21.75 15.65
C ALA A 33 14.49 21.47 14.12
N ARG A 34 14.13 22.47 13.32
CA ARG A 34 14.13 22.39 11.85
C ARG A 34 15.54 22.29 11.30
N ALA A 35 16.48 23.09 11.79
CA ALA A 35 17.89 23.03 11.40
C ALA A 35 18.51 21.65 11.69
N PHE A 36 18.18 21.07 12.85
CA PHE A 36 18.65 19.72 13.22
C PHE A 36 18.06 18.62 12.31
N LEU A 37 16.77 18.72 11.95
CA LEU A 37 16.15 17.82 10.99
C LEU A 37 16.80 17.94 9.61
N THR A 38 17.07 19.17 9.16
CA THR A 38 17.75 19.42 7.89
C THR A 38 19.14 18.78 7.89
N ALA A 39 19.92 18.94 8.96
CA ALA A 39 21.25 18.32 9.11
C ALA A 39 21.20 16.78 9.07
N LEU A 40 20.21 16.15 9.71
CA LEU A 40 20.00 14.70 9.66
C LEU A 40 19.64 14.21 8.24
N THR A 41 18.95 15.03 7.45
CA THR A 41 18.54 14.69 6.08
C THR A 41 19.60 15.00 5.02
N THR A 42 20.45 16.02 5.22
CA THR A 42 21.46 16.46 4.23
C THR A 42 22.81 15.77 4.36
N ARG A 43 23.14 15.14 5.49
CA ARG A 43 24.34 14.30 5.59
C ARG A 43 24.18 13.09 4.65
N LYS A 44 24.78 13.20 3.46
CA LYS A 44 25.01 12.06 2.57
C LYS A 44 25.95 11.10 3.31
N ALA A 45 25.54 9.85 3.43
CA ALA A 45 26.44 8.80 3.83
C ALA A 45 27.56 8.73 2.78
N GLU A 46 28.81 8.87 3.22
CA GLU A 46 29.95 8.43 2.41
C GLU A 46 29.83 6.91 2.17
N PRO A 47 30.29 6.42 1.01
CA PRO A 47 30.02 5.07 0.58
C PRO A 47 31.06 4.12 1.18
N ASP A 48 30.72 3.44 2.27
CA ASP A 48 31.46 2.24 2.67
C ASP A 48 30.92 1.02 1.89
N ALA A 49 31.88 0.31 1.31
CA ALA A 49 31.74 -0.88 0.48
C ALA A 49 31.06 -2.07 1.23
N PRO A 50 30.64 -3.12 0.50
CA PRO A 50 29.40 -3.82 0.77
C PRO A 50 29.52 -4.90 1.85
N VAL A 51 28.61 -4.87 2.83
CA VAL A 51 28.24 -6.08 3.56
C VAL A 51 27.08 -6.72 2.81
N GLN A 52 27.39 -7.83 2.13
CA GLN A 52 26.41 -8.78 1.62
C GLN A 52 25.54 -9.28 2.77
N ASN A 53 24.26 -8.91 2.75
CA ASN A 53 23.11 -9.79 3.04
C ASN A 53 21.82 -8.98 2.93
N VAL A 54 21.57 -8.48 1.72
CA VAL A 54 20.21 -8.16 1.29
C VAL A 54 20.01 -9.00 0.05
N VAL A 55 19.26 -10.09 0.18
CA VAL A 55 18.62 -10.72 -0.99
C VAL A 55 17.94 -9.58 -1.73
N PRO A 56 18.36 -9.24 -2.95
CA PRO A 56 17.76 -8.14 -3.66
C PRO A 56 16.27 -8.49 -3.80
N GLU A 57 15.41 -7.66 -3.20
CA GLU A 57 14.05 -7.52 -3.66
C GLU A 57 14.17 -7.28 -5.17
N LYS A 58 14.00 -8.33 -5.97
CA LYS A 58 13.53 -8.16 -7.35
C LYS A 58 12.15 -7.51 -7.21
N LYS A 59 12.12 -6.18 -7.03
CA LYS A 59 11.06 -5.36 -7.58
C LYS A 59 10.99 -5.83 -9.03
N GLN A 60 9.98 -6.64 -9.35
CA GLN A 60 9.72 -6.98 -10.74
C GLN A 60 9.68 -5.66 -11.49
N ALA A 61 10.59 -5.51 -12.44
CA ALA A 61 10.78 -4.29 -13.19
C ALA A 61 9.41 -3.89 -13.77
N GLN A 62 8.82 -2.84 -13.21
CA GLN A 62 7.74 -2.17 -13.89
C GLN A 62 8.38 -1.58 -15.14
N LEU A 63 7.80 -1.84 -16.31
CA LEU A 63 8.24 -1.18 -17.53
C LEU A 63 8.18 0.33 -17.28
N PRO A 64 9.27 1.07 -17.56
CA PRO A 64 9.23 2.53 -17.56
C PRO A 64 8.03 2.98 -18.40
N LEU A 65 7.28 3.95 -17.91
CA LEU A 65 6.03 4.40 -18.54
C LEU A 65 6.26 4.74 -20.03
N GLU A 66 7.43 5.30 -20.34
CA GLU A 66 7.91 5.67 -21.68
C GLU A 66 8.08 4.51 -22.67
N GLN A 67 8.21 3.26 -22.17
CA GLN A 67 8.36 2.06 -23.00
C GLN A 67 7.02 1.39 -23.34
N LEU A 68 5.92 1.89 -22.77
CA LEU A 68 4.58 1.36 -23.01
C LEU A 68 3.96 1.95 -24.28
N PRO A 69 3.05 1.24 -24.97
CA PRO A 69 2.28 1.79 -26.08
C PRO A 69 1.51 3.05 -25.66
N LYS A 70 1.39 4.05 -26.55
CA LYS A 70 0.71 5.33 -26.24
C LYS A 70 -0.70 5.16 -25.67
N GLN A 71 -1.48 4.22 -26.20
CA GLN A 71 -2.82 3.89 -25.70
C GLN A 71 -2.80 3.43 -24.23
N VAL A 72 -1.77 2.68 -23.83
CA VAL A 72 -1.58 2.17 -22.46
C VAL A 72 -1.13 3.30 -21.53
N GLN A 73 -0.28 4.21 -22.01
CA GLN A 73 0.12 5.42 -21.27
C GLN A 73 -1.09 6.31 -20.98
N GLU A 74 -1.89 6.62 -22.00
CA GLU A 74 -3.11 7.43 -21.87
C GLU A 74 -4.10 6.78 -20.88
N HIS A 75 -4.24 5.45 -20.92
CA HIS A 75 -5.08 4.74 -19.97
C HIS A 75 -4.55 4.84 -18.53
N ILE A 76 -3.25 4.72 -18.31
CA ILE A 76 -2.64 4.89 -16.99
C ILE A 76 -2.81 6.33 -16.48
N GLU A 77 -2.69 7.33 -17.34
CA GLU A 77 -2.94 8.73 -17.00
C GLU A 77 -4.40 8.96 -16.59
N GLN A 78 -5.37 8.40 -17.34
CA GLN A 78 -6.79 8.45 -16.99
C GLN A 78 -7.06 7.79 -15.63
N LEU A 79 -6.55 6.57 -15.40
CA LEU A 79 -6.68 5.88 -14.12
C LEU A 79 -6.02 6.66 -12.98
N THR A 80 -4.87 7.29 -13.24
CA THR A 80 -4.16 8.12 -12.27
C THR A 80 -4.94 9.38 -11.92
N GLY A 81 -5.55 10.03 -12.91
CA GLY A 81 -6.45 11.17 -12.73
C GLY A 81 -7.66 10.80 -11.86
N ALA A 82 -8.36 9.73 -12.23
CA ALA A 82 -9.50 9.21 -11.46
C ALA A 82 -9.11 8.86 -10.01
N ARG A 83 -7.95 8.22 -9.82
CA ARG A 83 -7.42 7.89 -8.50
C ARG A 83 -7.16 9.14 -7.65
N ASN A 84 -6.58 10.18 -8.25
CA ASN A 84 -6.30 11.44 -7.56
C ASN A 84 -7.58 12.18 -7.20
N GLN A 85 -8.61 12.14 -8.05
CA GLN A 85 -9.92 12.70 -7.75
C GLN A 85 -10.59 12.01 -6.55
N ILE A 86 -10.59 10.67 -6.53
CA ILE A 86 -11.08 9.89 -5.38
C ILE A 86 -10.28 10.20 -4.11
N HIS A 87 -8.97 10.40 -4.23
CA HIS A 87 -8.15 10.79 -3.10
C HIS A 87 -8.54 12.17 -2.56
N ALA A 88 -8.80 13.14 -3.45
CA ALA A 88 -9.24 14.48 -3.08
C ALA A 88 -10.62 14.48 -2.41
N GLU A 89 -11.59 13.72 -2.94
CA GLU A 89 -12.93 13.57 -2.35
C GLU A 89 -12.86 12.92 -0.97
N LYS A 90 -12.07 11.85 -0.83
CA LYS A 90 -11.81 11.23 0.46
C LYS A 90 -11.16 12.19 1.44
N ALA A 91 -10.17 12.98 0.99
CA ALA A 91 -9.50 13.97 1.84
C ALA A 91 -10.48 15.05 2.32
N LYS A 92 -11.38 15.53 1.45
CA LYS A 92 -12.45 16.47 1.82
C LYS A 92 -13.35 15.90 2.91
N LEU A 93 -13.78 14.64 2.79
CA LEU A 93 -14.61 13.97 3.80
C LEU A 93 -13.86 13.69 5.10
N CYS A 94 -12.60 13.27 5.02
CA CYS A 94 -11.78 13.10 6.22
C CYS A 94 -11.58 14.44 6.96
N ASN A 95 -11.35 15.52 6.20
CA ASN A 95 -11.19 16.84 6.76
C ASN A 95 -12.52 17.37 7.32
N SER A 96 -13.69 17.02 6.78
CA SER A 96 -14.96 17.45 7.38
C SER A 96 -15.30 16.72 8.68
N LEU A 97 -14.67 15.57 9.00
CA LEU A 97 -14.96 14.86 10.25
C LEU A 97 -14.71 15.70 11.52
N HIS A 98 -13.73 16.61 11.50
CA HIS A 98 -13.46 17.48 12.66
C HIS A 98 -14.53 18.57 12.90
N THR A 99 -15.44 18.80 11.95
CA THR A 99 -16.49 19.83 12.09
C THR A 99 -17.77 19.26 12.71
N TYR A 100 -17.86 17.94 12.86
CA TYR A 100 -19.03 17.32 13.49
C TYR A 100 -18.87 17.36 15.02
N PRO A 101 -19.92 17.74 15.77
CA PRO A 101 -19.91 17.65 17.22
C PRO A 101 -19.76 16.19 17.68
N ASP A 102 -19.07 15.94 18.80
CA ASP A 102 -18.85 14.59 19.35
C ASP A 102 -20.15 13.83 19.69
N SER A 103 -21.27 14.56 19.81
CA SER A 103 -22.61 14.00 20.02
C SER A 103 -23.25 13.43 18.75
N VAL A 104 -22.70 13.69 17.56
CA VAL A 104 -23.27 13.27 16.27
C VAL A 104 -22.58 12.01 15.75
N ASN A 105 -23.38 10.97 15.54
CA ASN A 105 -22.91 9.70 15.05
C ASN A 105 -22.53 9.75 13.54
N CYS A 106 -21.23 9.84 13.25
CA CYS A 106 -20.70 9.97 11.89
C CYS A 106 -20.57 8.64 11.11
N LYS A 107 -21.32 7.58 11.48
CA LYS A 107 -21.24 6.25 10.84
C LYS A 107 -21.36 6.29 9.31
N GLN A 108 -22.21 7.16 8.77
CA GLN A 108 -22.46 7.26 7.34
C GLN A 108 -21.27 7.87 6.59
N VAL A 109 -20.69 8.95 7.13
CA VAL A 109 -19.47 9.58 6.61
C VAL A 109 -18.29 8.60 6.64
N VAL A 110 -18.16 7.83 7.73
CA VAL A 110 -17.11 6.79 7.84
C VAL A 110 -17.30 5.69 6.80
N LYS A 111 -18.55 5.24 6.55
CA LYS A 111 -18.84 4.27 5.48
C LYS A 111 -18.44 4.81 4.11
N GLU A 112 -18.73 6.07 3.82
CA GLU A 112 -18.34 6.72 2.57
C GLU A 112 -16.82 6.81 2.42
N ILE A 113 -16.10 7.22 3.45
CA ILE A 113 -14.63 7.26 3.46
C ILE A 113 -14.03 5.88 3.16
N LEU A 114 -14.59 4.82 3.75
CA LEU A 114 -14.17 3.44 3.50
C LEU A 114 -14.47 3.01 2.07
N ALA A 115 -15.63 3.39 1.52
CA ALA A 115 -15.96 3.13 0.12
C ALA A 115 -14.98 3.83 -0.85
N TYR A 116 -14.64 5.10 -0.60
CA TYR A 116 -13.63 5.81 -1.38
C TYR A 116 -12.25 5.16 -1.27
N ARG A 117 -11.87 4.67 -0.08
CA ARG A 117 -10.62 3.92 0.11
C ARG A 117 -10.59 2.65 -0.73
N GLN A 118 -11.71 1.93 -0.83
CA GLN A 118 -11.81 0.73 -1.64
C GLN A 118 -11.70 1.05 -3.14
N LYS A 119 -12.43 2.07 -3.63
CA LYS A 119 -12.32 2.53 -5.02
C LYS A 119 -10.90 2.98 -5.38
N TRP A 120 -10.23 3.73 -4.50
CA TRP A 120 -8.85 4.15 -4.69
C TRP A 120 -7.89 2.97 -4.83
N LYS A 121 -8.10 1.92 -4.02
CA LYS A 121 -7.28 0.71 -4.07
C LYS A 121 -7.48 -0.05 -5.39
N LEU A 122 -8.71 -0.16 -5.87
CA LEU A 122 -9.01 -0.81 -7.16
C LEU A 122 -8.28 -0.11 -8.31
N LEU A 123 -8.41 1.22 -8.41
CA LEU A 123 -7.70 1.99 -9.44
C LEU A 123 -6.18 1.84 -9.34
N GLN A 124 -5.63 1.75 -8.13
CA GLN A 124 -4.19 1.54 -7.97
C GLN A 124 -3.74 0.12 -8.38
N ASP A 125 -4.59 -0.89 -8.14
CA ASP A 125 -4.33 -2.24 -8.57
C ASP A 125 -4.43 -2.36 -10.11
N ASP A 126 -5.34 -1.61 -10.76
CA ASP A 126 -5.44 -1.51 -12.22
C ASP A 126 -4.24 -0.83 -12.86
N ILE A 127 -3.78 0.29 -12.29
CA ILE A 127 -2.55 0.96 -12.74
C ILE A 127 -1.38 -0.02 -12.64
N ARG A 128 -1.27 -0.75 -11.51
CA ARG A 128 -0.20 -1.72 -11.31
C ARG A 128 -0.27 -2.85 -12.35
N LEU A 129 -1.47 -3.37 -12.61
CA LEU A 129 -1.70 -4.42 -13.59
C LEU A 129 -1.32 -3.97 -15.00
N THR A 130 -1.80 -2.79 -15.40
CA THR A 130 -1.53 -2.18 -16.71
C THR A 130 -0.03 -1.92 -16.90
N MET A 131 0.67 -1.43 -15.88
CA MET A 131 2.13 -1.24 -15.91
C MET A 131 2.92 -2.55 -15.95
N GLN A 132 2.39 -3.65 -15.40
CA GLN A 132 3.05 -4.95 -15.38
C GLN A 132 2.86 -5.73 -16.69
N LEU A 133 1.65 -5.66 -17.26
CA LEU A 133 1.31 -6.39 -18.49
C LEU A 133 1.66 -5.60 -19.74
N GLY A 134 1.68 -4.26 -19.66
CA GLY A 134 1.84 -3.39 -20.81
C GLY A 134 0.66 -3.43 -21.78
N VAL A 135 -0.51 -3.88 -21.31
CA VAL A 135 -1.76 -3.97 -22.07
C VAL A 135 -2.90 -3.43 -21.21
N ILE A 136 -3.92 -2.84 -21.83
CA ILE A 136 -5.15 -2.39 -21.16
C ILE A 136 -5.99 -3.63 -20.83
N PRO A 137 -6.29 -3.92 -19.55
CA PRO A 137 -7.17 -5.03 -19.20
C PRO A 137 -8.60 -4.74 -19.69
N VAL A 138 -9.12 -5.60 -20.58
CA VAL A 138 -10.43 -5.43 -21.25
C VAL A 138 -11.62 -5.55 -20.28
N VAL A 139 -11.40 -6.05 -19.05
CA VAL A 139 -12.41 -6.09 -18.00
C VAL A 139 -11.79 -5.56 -16.72
N GLY A 140 -12.32 -4.44 -16.22
CA GLY A 140 -11.90 -3.81 -14.98
C GLY A 140 -11.99 -4.75 -13.76
N PRO A 141 -11.42 -4.37 -12.62
CA PRO A 141 -11.25 -5.25 -11.48
C PRO A 141 -12.61 -5.53 -10.88
N GLU A 142 -13.16 -6.68 -11.25
CA GLU A 142 -14.36 -7.22 -10.63
C GLU A 142 -14.12 -7.33 -9.12
N LYS A 143 -15.09 -6.83 -8.36
CA LYS A 143 -15.04 -6.70 -6.89
C LYS A 143 -14.45 -7.96 -6.27
N ALA A 144 -13.21 -7.90 -5.83
CA ALA A 144 -12.65 -8.91 -4.94
C ALA A 144 -13.27 -8.71 -3.55
N GLU A 145 -14.52 -9.13 -3.40
CA GLU A 145 -15.14 -9.34 -2.10
C GLU A 145 -14.29 -10.33 -1.31
N PRO A 146 -13.91 -10.02 -0.05
CA PRO A 146 -13.22 -10.98 0.80
C PRO A 146 -14.21 -12.09 1.19
N GLY A 147 -14.24 -13.15 0.40
CA GLY A 147 -15.17 -14.27 0.57
C GLY A 147 -15.84 -14.75 -0.72
N THR A 148 -15.33 -14.39 -1.90
CA THR A 148 -15.89 -14.90 -3.15
C THR A 148 -15.81 -16.43 -3.18
N ASP A 149 -17.00 -17.02 -3.22
CA ASP A 149 -17.24 -18.44 -3.40
C ASP A 149 -16.42 -18.95 -4.59
N ILE A 150 -15.58 -19.95 -4.36
CA ILE A 150 -14.66 -20.57 -5.34
C ILE A 150 -15.47 -21.12 -6.54
N THR A 151 -16.77 -21.34 -6.36
CA THR A 151 -17.74 -21.74 -7.39
C THR A 151 -18.06 -20.67 -8.43
N LYS A 152 -17.70 -19.40 -8.20
CA LYS A 152 -17.86 -18.29 -9.16
C LYS A 152 -16.55 -17.90 -9.86
N LEU A 153 -15.51 -18.74 -9.79
CA LEU A 153 -14.23 -18.46 -10.40
C LEU A 153 -14.35 -18.34 -11.92
N THR A 154 -14.03 -17.15 -12.42
CA THR A 154 -13.91 -16.80 -13.84
C THR A 154 -13.15 -17.87 -14.62
N ALA A 155 -13.68 -18.32 -15.75
CA ALA A 155 -13.06 -19.31 -16.66
C ALA A 155 -11.80 -18.79 -17.39
N ASP A 156 -11.33 -17.59 -17.04
CA ASP A 156 -10.22 -16.90 -17.68
C ASP A 156 -8.90 -17.28 -16.98
N PRO A 157 -7.97 -17.95 -17.71
CA PRO A 157 -6.70 -18.40 -17.15
C PRO A 157 -5.79 -17.25 -16.70
N GLU A 158 -5.89 -16.07 -17.29
CA GLU A 158 -5.07 -14.92 -16.91
C GLU A 158 -5.52 -14.33 -15.57
N LYS A 159 -6.85 -14.23 -15.36
CA LYS A 159 -7.42 -13.80 -14.07
C LYS A 159 -7.05 -14.74 -12.93
N LEU A 160 -7.04 -16.05 -13.19
CA LEU A 160 -6.61 -17.05 -12.21
C LEU A 160 -5.13 -16.86 -11.84
N ARG A 161 -4.24 -16.64 -12.83
CA ARG A 161 -2.81 -16.36 -12.58
C ARG A 161 -2.61 -15.10 -11.75
N TYR A 162 -3.32 -14.02 -12.08
CA TYR A 162 -3.24 -12.77 -11.33
C TYR A 162 -3.71 -12.94 -9.88
N LYS A 163 -4.84 -13.62 -9.67
CA LYS A 163 -5.36 -13.91 -8.33
C LYS A 163 -4.36 -14.71 -7.49
N ILE A 164 -3.73 -15.73 -8.07
CA ILE A 164 -2.65 -16.51 -7.43
C ILE A 164 -1.50 -15.59 -7.02
N GLN A 165 -1.05 -14.69 -7.90
CA GLN A 165 0.03 -13.74 -7.60
C GLN A 165 -0.34 -12.79 -6.46
N CYS A 166 -1.57 -12.27 -6.43
CA CYS A 166 -2.06 -11.43 -5.33
C CYS A 166 -2.06 -12.17 -3.99
N LEU A 167 -2.56 -13.40 -3.97
CA LEU A 167 -2.59 -14.24 -2.77
C LEU A 167 -1.17 -14.55 -2.27
N GLN A 168 -0.23 -14.85 -3.18
CA GLN A 168 1.19 -15.04 -2.83
C GLN A 168 1.81 -13.78 -2.20
N SER A 169 1.47 -12.59 -2.71
CA SER A 169 1.91 -11.33 -2.11
C SER A 169 1.35 -11.14 -0.69
N ASN A 170 0.08 -11.50 -0.48
CA ASN A 170 -0.57 -11.42 0.82
C ASN A 170 0.06 -12.40 1.83
N ILE A 171 0.36 -13.63 1.41
CA ILE A 171 1.06 -14.63 2.22
C ILE A 171 2.40 -14.06 2.68
N ARG A 172 3.24 -13.56 1.77
CA ARG A 172 4.55 -12.97 2.13
C ARG A 172 4.43 -11.82 3.14
N LYS A 173 3.40 -10.97 2.99
CA LYS A 173 3.14 -9.88 3.95
C LYS A 173 2.69 -10.41 5.31
N ALA A 174 1.85 -11.44 5.34
CA ALA A 174 1.40 -12.06 6.59
C ALA A 174 2.53 -12.84 7.27
N GLU A 175 3.42 -13.50 6.53
CA GLU A 175 4.62 -14.14 7.06
C GLU A 175 5.54 -13.11 7.73
N LYS A 176 5.79 -11.99 7.06
CA LYS A 176 6.58 -10.89 7.64
C LYS A 176 5.93 -10.33 8.91
N ARG A 177 4.61 -10.14 8.91
CA ARG A 177 3.86 -9.65 10.09
C ARG A 177 3.86 -10.66 11.22
N ARG A 178 3.76 -11.96 10.92
CA ARG A 178 3.87 -13.05 11.90
C ARG A 178 5.25 -13.05 12.56
N ALA A 179 6.32 -12.95 11.76
CA ALA A 179 7.69 -12.92 12.26
C ALA A 179 7.97 -11.68 13.15
N GLN A 180 7.33 -10.55 12.86
CA GLN A 180 7.47 -9.31 13.62
C GLN A 180 6.50 -9.19 14.81
N ALA A 181 5.49 -10.06 14.90
CA ALA A 181 4.49 -9.98 15.95
C ALA A 181 5.06 -10.45 17.29
N LYS A 182 4.92 -9.61 18.32
CA LYS A 182 5.30 -9.94 19.70
C LYS A 182 4.21 -10.76 20.41
N GLU A 183 2.95 -10.55 20.05
CA GLU A 183 1.80 -11.23 20.65
C GLU A 183 1.45 -12.53 19.91
N GLU A 184 1.30 -13.62 20.68
CA GLU A 184 0.95 -14.96 20.17
C GLU A 184 -0.40 -15.00 19.45
N LEU A 185 -1.38 -14.23 19.91
CA LEU A 185 -2.69 -14.17 19.28
C LEU A 185 -2.60 -13.56 17.87
N THR A 186 -1.75 -12.55 17.70
CA THR A 186 -1.48 -11.93 16.40
C THR A 186 -0.68 -12.85 15.48
N LYS A 187 0.24 -13.67 16.02
CA LYS A 187 0.92 -14.73 15.26
C LYS A 187 -0.08 -15.76 14.74
N ARG A 188 -0.93 -16.32 15.60
CA ARG A 188 -1.96 -17.30 15.21
C ARG A 188 -2.93 -16.77 14.16
N ARG A 189 -3.37 -15.52 14.27
CA ARG A 189 -4.23 -14.89 13.25
C ARG A 189 -3.54 -14.83 11.88
N ASN A 190 -2.27 -14.46 11.84
CA ASN A 190 -1.50 -14.43 10.59
C ASN A 190 -1.26 -15.85 10.05
N GLU A 191 -1.01 -16.84 10.90
CA GLU A 191 -0.88 -18.26 10.51
C GLU A 191 -2.15 -18.79 9.84
N LEU A 192 -3.32 -18.53 10.44
CA LEU A 192 -4.61 -18.91 9.86
C LEU A 192 -4.87 -18.25 8.50
N ALA A 193 -4.51 -16.96 8.37
CA ALA A 193 -4.62 -16.25 7.10
C ALA A 193 -3.70 -16.84 6.02
N ILE A 194 -2.45 -17.18 6.37
CA ILE A 194 -1.51 -17.86 5.48
C ILE A 194 -2.08 -19.21 5.04
N ALA A 195 -2.53 -20.04 5.98
CA ALA A 195 -3.10 -21.35 5.68
C ALA A 195 -4.30 -21.24 4.73
N LYS A 196 -5.21 -20.29 4.99
CA LYS A 196 -6.38 -20.04 4.14
C LYS A 196 -5.98 -19.67 2.71
N TRP A 197 -5.08 -18.68 2.54
CA TRP A 197 -4.65 -18.25 1.20
C TRP A 197 -3.84 -19.32 0.47
N THR A 198 -3.06 -20.14 1.19
CA THR A 198 -2.34 -21.26 0.59
C THR A 198 -3.32 -22.31 0.05
N ALA A 199 -4.38 -22.63 0.79
CA ALA A 199 -5.42 -23.54 0.32
C ALA A 199 -6.14 -22.99 -0.93
N GLU A 200 -6.46 -21.69 -0.92
CA GLU A 200 -7.09 -20.99 -2.06
C GLU A 200 -6.17 -21.01 -3.30
N ILE A 201 -4.85 -20.76 -3.14
CA ILE A 201 -3.88 -20.89 -4.24
C ILE A 201 -3.85 -22.30 -4.81
N SER A 202 -3.86 -23.33 -3.95
CA SER A 202 -3.85 -24.72 -4.42
C SER A 202 -5.07 -25.02 -5.28
N GLN A 203 -6.26 -24.61 -4.85
CA GLN A 203 -7.50 -24.78 -5.63
C GLN A 203 -7.46 -24.02 -6.97
N LEU A 204 -6.97 -22.77 -6.96
CA LEU A 204 -6.83 -21.97 -8.19
C LEU A 204 -5.84 -22.60 -9.18
N LYS A 205 -4.73 -23.18 -8.69
CA LYS A 205 -3.76 -23.90 -9.51
C LYS A 205 -4.36 -25.16 -10.12
N THR A 206 -5.09 -25.95 -9.33
CA THR A 206 -5.79 -27.13 -9.83
C THR A 206 -6.77 -26.74 -10.93
N ARG A 207 -7.55 -25.67 -10.73
CA ARG A 207 -8.49 -25.18 -11.75
C ARG A 207 -7.80 -24.75 -13.04
N LEU A 208 -6.68 -24.02 -12.91
CA LEU A 208 -5.88 -23.59 -14.05
C LEU A 208 -5.27 -24.76 -14.83
N ALA A 209 -4.99 -25.88 -14.18
CA ALA A 209 -4.51 -27.10 -14.86
C ALA A 209 -5.63 -27.87 -15.59
N THR A 210 -6.90 -27.57 -15.29
CA THR A 210 -8.09 -28.21 -15.90
C THR A 210 -8.76 -27.37 -16.99
N LEU A 211 -8.24 -26.18 -17.26
CA LEU A 211 -8.66 -25.27 -18.35
C LEU A 211 -7.61 -25.33 -19.47
#